data_AF-A0A7W1CDP8-F1
#
_entry.id   AF-A0A7W1CDP8-F1
#
_cell.length_a   1.000
_cell.length_b   1.000
_cell.length_c   1.000
_cell.angle_alpha   90.00
_cell.angle_beta   90.00
_cell.angle_gamma   90.00
#
_symmetry.space_group_name_H-M   'P 1'
#
loop_
_entity.id
_entity.type
_entity.pdbx_description
1 polymer ?
#
loop_
_entity_poly.entity_id
_entity_poly.type
_entity_poly.pdbx_seq_one_letter_code
_entity_poly.pdbx_strand_id
1 'polypeptide(L)' 'MSINTVNPSAPAEDNSFWSILREAVAGSSRDFTNGSIWVAIFLLAVPMILEMGMESVFALVDIYFVGHLGADSVAVVG' A
#
# COMPACT_ATOMS: atom_id res chain seq x y z
N MET A 1 3.09 -3.45 -52.32
CA MET A 1 3.70 -4.03 -51.11
C MET A 1 4.28 -2.87 -50.31
N SER A 2 3.50 -2.29 -49.40
CA SER A 2 3.93 -1.17 -48.56
C SER A 2 3.80 -1.59 -47.11
N ILE A 3 4.93 -1.63 -46.44
CA ILE A 3 5.15 -2.14 -45.09
C ILE A 3 4.56 -1.21 -44.04
N ASN A 4 3.93 -1.82 -43.05
CA ASN A 4 3.38 -1.25 -41.81
C ASN A 4 4.41 -0.42 -41.03
N THR A 5 4.03 0.78 -40.58
CA THR A 5 4.62 1.45 -39.39
C THR A 5 3.61 2.36 -38.68
N VAL A 6 2.41 1.84 -38.37
CA VAL A 6 1.64 2.36 -37.24
C VAL A 6 1.88 1.38 -36.11
N ASN A 7 2.86 1.69 -35.26
CA ASN A 7 2.97 1.11 -33.93
C ASN A 7 1.95 1.87 -33.07
N PRO A 8 0.76 1.31 -32.77
CA PRO A 8 -0.08 1.94 -31.77
C PRO A 8 0.65 1.74 -30.45
N SER A 9 1.06 2.84 -29.84
CA SER A 9 1.59 2.93 -28.50
C SER A 9 0.85 1.95 -27.60
N ALA A 10 1.47 0.79 -27.34
CA ALA A 10 1.08 -0.05 -26.22
C ALA A 10 1.08 0.86 -25.00
N PRO A 11 0.05 0.83 -24.13
CA PRO A 11 0.07 1.62 -22.92
C PRO A 11 1.37 1.24 -22.21
N ALA A 12 2.25 2.22 -22.03
CA ALA A 12 3.46 2.01 -21.25
C ALA A 12 2.97 1.59 -19.87
N GLU A 13 3.08 0.31 -19.56
CA GLU A 13 3.00 -0.17 -18.20
C GLU A 13 4.15 0.53 -17.47
N ASP A 14 3.83 1.67 -16.85
CA ASP A 14 4.79 2.48 -16.14
C ASP A 14 5.21 1.72 -14.87
N ASN A 15 6.18 0.82 -15.04
CA ASN A 15 6.81 0.01 -13.99
C ASN A 15 7.69 0.86 -13.06
N SER A 16 7.48 2.18 -13.05
CA SER A 16 8.23 3.10 -12.22
C SER A 16 7.86 2.85 -10.77
N PHE A 17 8.87 2.82 -9.89
CA PHE A 17 8.70 2.47 -8.48
C PHE A 17 7.61 3.31 -7.79
N TRP A 18 7.50 4.59 -8.18
CA TRP A 18 6.47 5.50 -7.70
C TRP A 18 5.05 5.15 -8.18
N SER A 19 4.94 4.71 -9.44
CA SER A 19 3.66 4.25 -10.01
C SER A 19 3.20 2.98 -9.32
N ILE A 20 4.09 2.00 -9.14
CA ILE A 20 3.81 0.74 -8.44
C ILE A 20 3.46 1.01 -6.97
N LEU A 21 4.18 1.91 -6.28
CA LEU A 21 3.85 2.24 -4.89
C LEU A 21 2.48 2.92 -4.78
N ARG A 22 2.18 3.86 -5.70
CA ARG A 22 0.86 4.49 -5.77
C ARG A 22 -0.24 3.47 -6.10
N GLU A 23 0.04 2.52 -6.99
CA GLU A 23 -0.84 1.41 -7.34
C GLU A 23 -1.09 0.49 -6.14
N ALA A 24 -0.06 0.21 -5.32
CA ALA A 24 -0.18 -0.58 -4.10
C ALA A 24 -1.11 0.05 -3.05
N VAL A 25 -1.07 1.38 -2.95
CA VAL A 25 -1.86 2.14 -1.97
C VAL A 25 -3.27 2.44 -2.48
N ALA A 26 -3.43 2.76 -3.77
CA ALA A 26 -4.73 3.07 -4.37
C ALA A 26 -5.54 1.80 -4.72
N GLY A 27 -4.87 0.65 -4.84
CA GLY A 27 -5.45 -0.59 -5.33
C GLY A 27 -5.47 -0.67 -6.86
N SER A 28 -5.43 -1.88 -7.39
CA SER A 28 -5.42 -2.17 -8.83
C SER A 28 -6.17 -3.45 -9.16
N SER A 29 -6.78 -3.52 -10.34
CA SER A 29 -7.47 -4.71 -10.87
C SER A 29 -6.57 -5.58 -11.74
N ARG A 30 -5.25 -5.52 -11.50
CA ARG A 30 -4.25 -6.34 -12.19
C ARG A 30 -4.40 -7.80 -11.77
N ASP A 31 -4.32 -8.71 -12.73
CA ASP A 31 -4.33 -10.15 -12.43
C ASP A 31 -2.96 -10.59 -11.90
N PHE A 32 -2.87 -10.75 -10.58
CA PHE A 32 -1.66 -11.14 -9.86
C PHE A 32 -1.18 -12.57 -10.16
N THR A 33 -1.98 -13.34 -10.91
CA THR A 33 -1.65 -14.71 -11.34
C THR A 33 -0.87 -14.73 -12.66
N ASN A 34 -0.99 -13.68 -13.48
CA ASN A 34 -0.45 -13.60 -14.84
C ASN A 34 0.60 -12.48 -15.02
N GLY A 35 1.54 -12.36 -14.07
CA GLY A 35 2.56 -11.31 -14.10
C GLY A 35 3.79 -11.63 -13.25
N SER A 36 4.70 -10.66 -13.09
CA SER A 36 5.89 -10.83 -12.25
C SER A 36 5.50 -11.02 -10.78
N ILE A 37 5.75 -12.21 -10.24
CA ILE A 37 5.43 -12.59 -8.86
C ILE A 37 6.00 -11.59 -7.83
N TRP A 38 7.20 -11.05 -8.10
CA TRP A 38 7.86 -10.07 -7.24
C TRP A 38 7.07 -8.77 -7.11
N VAL A 39 6.46 -8.31 -8.20
CA VAL A 39 5.64 -7.10 -8.22
C VAL A 39 4.32 -7.36 -7.50
N ALA A 40 3.72 -8.54 -7.69
CA ALA A 40 2.51 -8.94 -6.98
C ALA A 40 2.73 -9.00 -5.45
N ILE A 41 3.82 -9.62 -5.00
CA ILE A 41 4.18 -9.67 -3.58
C ILE A 41 4.37 -8.26 -3.04
N PHE A 42 5.06 -7.38 -3.76
CA PHE A 42 5.29 -6.00 -3.33
C PHE A 42 3.97 -5.19 -3.24
N LEU A 43 3.12 -5.28 -4.26
CA LEU A 43 1.80 -4.60 -4.30
C LEU A 43 0.89 -5.04 -3.15
N LEU A 44 0.98 -6.31 -2.71
CA LEU A 44 0.20 -6.85 -1.60
C LEU A 44 0.85 -6.61 -0.22
N ALA A 45 2.19 -6.62 -0.15
CA ALA A 45 2.91 -6.42 1.11
C ALA A 45 2.78 -4.98 1.64
N VAL A 46 2.80 -3.99 0.76
CA VAL A 46 2.67 -2.57 1.12
C VAL A 46 1.39 -2.28 1.94
N PRO A 47 0.17 -2.60 1.46
CA PRO A 47 -1.05 -2.34 2.22
C PRO A 47 -1.11 -3.10 3.54
N MET A 48 -0.61 -4.34 3.60
CA MET A 48 -0.61 -5.15 4.84
C MET A 48 0.30 -4.54 5.91
N ILE A 49 1.49 -4.08 5.53
CA ILE A 49 2.40 -3.37 6.46
C ILE A 49 1.78 -2.04 6.88
N LEU A 50 1.14 -1.33 5.95
CA LEU A 50 0.50 -0.05 6.25
C LEU A 50 -0.66 -0.23 7.24
N GLU A 51 -1.50 -1.26 7.06
CA GLU A 51 -2.62 -1.59 7.94
C GLU A 51 -2.13 -1.85 9.37
N MET A 52 -1.22 -2.80 9.55
CA MET A 52 -0.66 -3.12 10.88
C MET A 52 0.16 -1.95 11.47
N GLY A 53 0.82 -1.18 10.60
CA GLY A 53 1.57 0.01 10.98
C GLY A 53 0.67 1.10 11.55
N MET A 54 -0.45 1.40 10.89
CA MET A 54 -1.43 2.36 11.36
C MET A 54 -2.05 1.95 12.70
N GLU A 55 -2.33 0.65 12.90
CA GLU A 55 -2.79 0.13 14.21
C GLU A 55 -1.75 0.37 15.31
N SER A 56 -0.46 0.12 15.04
CA SER A 56 0.60 0.36 16.01
C SER A 56 0.75 1.85 16.36
N VAL A 57 0.67 2.72 15.35
CA VAL A 57 0.78 4.17 15.55
C VAL A 57 -0.42 4.67 16.33
N PHE A 58 -1.61 4.18 16.03
CA PHE A 58 -2.82 4.49 16.78
C PHE A 58 -2.70 4.08 18.25
N ALA A 59 -2.20 2.88 18.54
CA ALA A 59 -1.97 2.42 19.92
C ALA A 59 -0.96 3.30 20.68
N LEU A 60 0.13 3.74 20.01
CA LEU A 60 1.10 4.65 20.63
C LEU A 60 0.50 6.03 20.94
N VAL A 61 -0.28 6.57 20.00
CA VAL A 61 -0.98 7.85 20.19
C VAL A 61 -2.02 7.73 21.31
N ASP A 62 -2.80 6.65 21.33
CA ASP A 62 -3.81 6.38 22.36
C ASP A 62 -3.18 6.36 23.76
N ILE A 63 -2.14 5.55 23.97
CA ILE A 63 -1.42 5.48 25.25
C ILE A 63 -0.82 6.84 25.64
N TYR A 64 -0.27 7.60 24.70
CA TYR A 64 0.29 8.92 24.97
C TYR A 64 -0.77 9.90 25.49
N PHE A 65 -1.93 9.99 24.84
CA PHE A 65 -3.00 10.89 25.25
C PHE A 65 -3.72 10.39 26.52
N VAL A 66 -3.96 9.09 26.64
CA VAL A 66 -4.56 8.47 27.84
C VAL A 66 -3.67 8.66 29.06
N GLY A 67 -2.35 8.50 28.92
CA GLY A 67 -1.38 8.71 30.00
C GLY A 67 -1.32 10.16 30.50
N HIS A 68 -1.62 11.14 29.65
CA HIS A 68 -1.65 12.56 30.03
C HIS A 68 -2.92 12.97 30.81
N LEU A 69 -3.96 12.13 30.89
CA LEU A 69 -5.21 12.43 31.59
C LEU A 69 -5.19 12.14 33.10
N GLY A 70 -4.05 11.69 33.66
CA GLY A 70 -3.88 11.47 35.10
C GLY A 70 -4.32 10.08 35.58
N ALA A 71 -3.78 9.67 36.74
CA ALA A 71 -3.72 8.29 37.26
C ALA A 71 -5.05 7.50 37.38
N ASP A 72 -6.20 8.13 37.21
CA ASP A 72 -7.52 7.46 37.18
C ASP A 72 -7.88 6.87 35.80
N SER A 73 -7.23 7.31 34.72
CA SER A 73 -7.62 6.96 33.33
C SER A 73 -7.00 5.64 32.84
N VAL A 74 -5.87 5.23 33.43
CA VAL A 74 -5.11 4.03 33.03
C VAL A 74 -5.78 2.74 33.52
N ALA A 75 -6.65 2.83 34.54
CA ALA A 75 -7.33 1.67 35.12
C ALA A 75 -8.62 1.23 34.39
N VAL A 76 -9.14 2.05 33.46
CA VAL A 76 -10.40 1.79 32.74
C VAL A 76 -10.20 1.12 31.38
N VAL A 77 -8.99 1.20 30.81
CA VAL A 77 -8.69 0.74 29.42
C VAL A 77 -7.94 -0.61 29.40
N GLY A 78 -7.85 -1.29 30.55
CA GLY A 78 -7.33 -2.67 30.65
C GLY A 78 -8.40 -3.73 30.38
#